data_AF-A0A258Z1S8-F1
#
_entry.id   AF-A0A258Z1S8-F1
#
_cell.length_a   1.000
_cell.length_b   1.000
_cell.length_c   1.000
_cell.angle_alpha   90.00
_cell.angle_beta   90.00
_cell.angle_gamma   90.00
#
_symmetry.space_group_name_H-M   'P 1'
#
loop_
_entity.id
_entity.type
_entity.pdbx_description
1 polymer ?
#
loop_
_entity_poly.entity_id
_entity_poly.type
_entity_poly.pdbx_seq_one_letter_code
_entity_poly.pdbx_strand_id
1 'polypeptide(L)' 'MANQLGHTQDDELALLFIHGMLHLLGMDHETDNGEMRVQEELLVRKHSLPLSLIVRTQG' A
#
# COMPACT_ATOMS: atom_id res chain seq x y z
N MET A 1 -11.57 0.23 8.51
CA MET A 1 -10.58 -0.54 9.32
C MET A 1 -10.53 -1.98 8.84
N ALA A 2 -9.40 -2.68 9.02
CA ALA A 2 -9.12 -4.04 8.51
C ALA A 2 -10.30 -5.04 8.54
N ASN A 3 -11.00 -5.13 9.68
CA ASN A 3 -12.18 -6.01 9.86
C ASN A 3 -13.39 -5.65 8.98
N GLN A 4 -13.50 -4.40 8.53
CA GLN A 4 -14.59 -3.95 7.64
C GLN A 4 -14.31 -4.29 6.17
N LEU A 5 -13.07 -4.66 5.83
CA LEU A 5 -12.65 -4.99 4.47
C LEU A 5 -12.31 -6.48 4.30
N GLY A 6 -12.41 -7.28 5.37
CA GLY A 6 -12.16 -8.73 5.34
C GLY A 6 -10.68 -9.09 5.23
N HIS A 7 -9.77 -8.16 5.53
CA HIS A 7 -8.34 -8.39 5.47
C HIS A 7 -7.85 -9.08 6.75
N THR A 8 -6.86 -9.96 6.60
CA THR A 8 -6.17 -10.51 7.77
C THR A 8 -5.24 -9.46 8.38
N GLN A 9 -4.84 -9.65 9.64
CA GLN A 9 -3.82 -8.78 10.25
C GLN A 9 -2.48 -8.87 9.51
N ASP A 10 -2.15 -10.04 8.98
CA ASP A 10 -0.93 -10.25 8.21
C ASP A 10 -0.97 -9.48 6.88
N ASP A 11 -2.13 -9.39 6.23
CA ASP A 11 -2.30 -8.57 5.03
C ASP A 11 -2.06 -7.09 5.31
N GLU A 12 -2.62 -6.56 6.39
CA GLU A 12 -2.42 -5.15 6.78
C GLU A 12 -0.98 -4.87 7.19
N LEU A 13 -0.33 -5.82 7.86
CA LEU A 13 1.09 -5.72 8.20
C LEU A 13 1.96 -5.74 6.94
N ALA A 14 1.66 -6.60 5.97
CA ALA A 14 2.36 -6.66 4.70
C ALA A 14 2.19 -5.36 3.89
N LEU A 15 0.97 -4.81 3.86
CA LEU A 15 0.69 -3.52 3.24
C LEU A 15 1.47 -2.38 3.90
N LEU A 16 1.46 -2.29 5.24
CA LEU A 16 2.24 -1.30 5.99
C LEU A 16 3.75 -1.46 5.77
N PHE A 17 4.22 -2.71 5.71
CA PHE A 17 5.62 -3.01 5.45
C PHE A 17 6.06 -2.54 4.06
N ILE A 18 5.30 -2.88 3.02
CA ILE A 18 5.55 -2.41 1.65
C ILE A 18 5.55 -0.89 1.61
N HIS A 19 4.52 -0.26 2.17
CA HIS A 19 4.37 1.19 2.21
C HIS A 19 5.56 1.89 2.86
N GLY A 20 5.94 1.46 4.07
CA GLY A 20 7.11 1.99 4.77
C GLY A 20 8.42 1.73 4.02
N MET A 21 8.56 0.57 3.36
CA MET A 21 9.73 0.25 2.55
C MET A 21 9.86 1.19 1.34
N LEU A 22 8.76 1.52 0.65
CA LEU A 22 8.79 2.47 -0.47
C LEU A 22 9.20 3.86 0.01
N HIS A 23 8.71 4.32 1.17
CA HIS A 23 9.18 5.56 1.79
C HIS A 23 10.67 5.56 2.09
N LEU A 24 11.21 4.46 2.62
CA LEU A 24 12.65 4.32 2.86
C LEU A 24 13.49 4.33 1.57
N LEU A 25 12.89 3.92 0.44
CA LEU A 25 13.51 4.01 -0.88
C LEU A 25 13.40 5.40 -1.52
N GLY A 26 12.78 6.37 -0.82
CA GLY A 26 12.65 7.76 -1.26
C GLY A 26 11.40 8.04 -2.10
N MET A 27 10.46 7.09 -2.19
CA MET A 27 9.16 7.34 -2.80
C MET A 27 8.23 8.00 -1.79
N ASP A 28 7.49 9.00 -2.21
CA ASP A 28 6.62 9.78 -1.33
C ASP A 28 5.33 10.13 -2.07
N HIS A 29 4.26 9.39 -1.78
CA HIS A 29 2.97 9.58 -2.44
C HIS A 29 2.29 10.93 -2.14
N GLU A 30 2.80 11.74 -1.22
CA GLU A 30 2.29 13.09 -0.95
C GLU A 30 2.92 14.13 -1.87
N THR A 31 4.14 13.88 -2.36
CA THR A 31 4.91 14.86 -3.15
C THR A 31 5.29 14.35 -4.55
N ASP A 32 5.25 13.04 -4.77
CA ASP A 32 5.52 12.42 -6.06
C ASP A 32 4.32 12.53 -7.03
N ASN A 33 4.56 12.20 -8.30
CA ASN A 33 3.55 12.27 -9.35
C ASN A 33 2.66 11.00 -9.42
N GLY A 34 2.47 10.30 -8.30
CA GLY A 34 1.77 9.02 -8.22
C GLY A 34 2.67 7.80 -8.47
N GLU A 35 3.99 7.98 -8.38
CA GLU A 35 4.98 6.93 -8.62
C GLU A 35 4.88 5.83 -7.55
N MET A 36 4.83 6.23 -6.28
CA MET A 36 4.64 5.32 -5.16
C MET A 36 3.32 4.55 -5.28
N ARG A 37 2.25 5.20 -5.72
CA ARG A 37 0.94 4.55 -5.93
C ARG A 37 1.05 3.41 -6.94
N VAL A 38 1.69 3.65 -8.08
CA VAL A 38 1.89 2.63 -9.12
C VAL A 38 2.73 1.48 -8.59
N GLN A 39 3.80 1.76 -7.83
CA GLN A 39 4.64 0.71 -7.26
C GLN A 39 3.91 -0.12 -6.20
N GLU A 40 3.12 0.52 -5.33
CA GLU A 40 2.27 -0.16 -4.35
C GLU A 40 1.27 -1.09 -5.05
N GLU A 41 0.58 -0.62 -6.10
CA GLU A 41 -0.37 -1.44 -6.87
C GLU A 41 0.29 -2.65 -7.53
N LEU A 42 1.50 -2.49 -8.08
CA LEU A 42 2.24 -3.59 -8.69
C LEU A 42 2.64 -4.65 -7.67
N LEU A 43 3.12 -4.24 -6.49
CA LEU A 43 3.51 -5.15 -5.41
C LEU A 43 2.30 -5.86 -4.82
N VAL A 44 1.21 -5.13 -4.59
CA VAL A 44 -0.05 -5.69 -4.11
C VAL A 44 -0.56 -6.78 -5.06
N ARG A 45 -0.61 -6.50 -6.37
CA ARG A 45 -1.01 -7.48 -7.40
C ARG A 45 -0.08 -8.69 -7.45
N LYS A 46 1.24 -8.46 -7.34
CA LYS A 46 2.25 -9.52 -7.38
C LYS A 46 2.15 -10.49 -6.20
N HIS A 47 1.79 -9.97 -5.03
CA HIS A 47 1.69 -10.75 -3.79
C HIS A 47 0.25 -11.17 -3.47
N SER A 48 -0.71 -10.95 -4.37
CA SER A 48 -2.13 -11.22 -4.17
C SER A 48 -2.68 -10.59 -2.87
N LEU A 49 -2.11 -9.43 -2.50
CA LEU A 49 -2.53 -8.68 -1.33
C LEU A 49 -3.83 -7.92 -1.65
N PRO A 50 -4.57 -7.52 -0.61
CA PRO A 50 -5.71 -6.63 -0.78
C PRO A 50 -5.30 -5.21 -1.20
N LEU A 51 -6.29 -4.38 -1.51
CA LEU A 51 -6.10 -3.01 -2.02
C LEU A 51 -5.04 -2.21 -1.23
N SER A 52 -4.22 -1.46 -1.98
CA SER A 52 -3.11 -0.69 -1.42
C SER A 52 -3.59 0.40 -0.46
N LEU A 53 -2.69 0.86 0.42
CA LEU A 53 -3.04 1.85 1.43
C LEU A 53 -3.36 3.20 0.80
N ILE A 54 -2.60 3.62 -0.23
CA ILE A 54 -2.81 4.90 -0.91
C ILE A 54 -4.19 4.96 -1.59
N VAL A 55 -4.65 3.83 -2.18
CA VAL A 55 -5.96 3.76 -2.84
C VAL A 55 -7.12 3.83 -1.81
N ARG A 56 -6.87 3.46 -0.55
CA ARG A 56 -7.87 3.46 0.52
C ARG A 56 -7.99 4.82 1.23
N THR A 57 -6.94 5.64 1.19
CA THR A 57 -6.86 6.90 1.96
C THR A 57 -7.14 8.16 1.15
N GLN A 58 -7.07 8.12 -0.18
CA GLN A 58 -7.49 9.25 -1.01
C GLN A 58 -9.00 9.23 -1.26
N GLY A 59 -9.72 9.86 -0.34
CA GLY A 59 -11.08 10.39 -0.49
C GLY A 59 -11.10 11.88 -0.18
#